data_AF-A0A7C7HWW3-F1
#
_entry.id   AF-A0A7C7HWW3-F1
#
_cell.length_a   1.000
_cell.length_b   1.000
_cell.length_c   1.000
_cell.angle_alpha   90.00
_cell.angle_beta   90.00
_cell.angle_gamma   90.00
#
_symmetry.space_group_name_H-M   'P 1'
#
loop_
_entity.id
_entity.type
_entity.pdbx_description
1 polymer ?
#
loop_
_entity_poly.entity_id
_entity_poly.type
_entity_poly.pdbx_seq_one_letter_code
_entity_poly.pdbx_strand_id
1 'polypeptide(L)'
;MNWGMISYEIPLETYPDTYNKQPLGIAALASQKNHMAIYMMGCYMVPEQQEKLLKAYKEMGVKPNMGKSCIRFTKLEKIPLDTIVGLIHDFPVDEYIKHYESVKKK
;
A
#
# COMPACT_ATOMS: atom_id res chain seq x y z
N MET A 1 14.31 6.60 1.23
CA MET A 1 14.21 6.54 -0.25
C MET A 1 14.74 5.18 -0.67
N ASN A 2 13.86 4.26 -1.07
CA ASN A 2 14.25 2.89 -1.41
C ASN A 2 13.76 2.54 -2.82
N TRP A 3 14.59 1.82 -3.59
CA TRP A 3 14.32 1.45 -4.98
C TRP A 3 13.94 2.64 -5.90
N GLY A 4 14.43 3.85 -5.59
CA GLY A 4 14.08 5.08 -6.32
C GLY A 4 12.68 5.63 -6.02
N MET A 5 12.04 5.17 -4.93
CA MET A 5 10.70 5.57 -4.52
C MET A 5 10.69 6.22 -3.13
N ILE A 6 9.74 7.13 -2.90
CA ILE A 6 9.45 7.66 -1.57
C ILE A 6 8.76 6.55 -0.79
N SER A 7 9.51 5.83 0.02
CA SER A 7 9.04 4.70 0.82
C SER A 7 8.79 5.11 2.26
N TYR A 8 7.66 4.64 2.79
CA TYR A 8 7.25 4.73 4.19
C TYR A 8 7.28 3.33 4.79
N GLU A 9 8.03 3.17 5.88
CA GLU A 9 8.44 1.87 6.38
C GLU A 9 8.50 1.87 7.91
N ILE A 10 8.29 0.71 8.52
CA ILE A 10 8.49 0.49 9.95
C ILE A 10 9.97 0.19 10.18
N PRO A 11 10.68 0.96 11.01
CA PRO A 11 12.11 0.77 11.23
C PRO A 11 12.40 -0.55 11.96
N LEU A 12 13.60 -1.09 11.75
CA LEU A 12 14.04 -2.33 12.38
C LEU A 12 14.11 -2.25 13.92
N GLU A 13 14.28 -1.04 14.47
CA GLU A 13 14.20 -0.80 15.92
C GLU A 13 12.79 -1.13 16.47
N THR A 14 11.74 -0.90 15.69
CA THR A 14 10.37 -1.24 16.04
C THR A 14 10.03 -2.69 15.68
N TYR A 15 10.49 -3.18 14.52
CA TYR A 15 10.23 -4.55 14.07
C TYR A 15 11.47 -5.17 13.38
N PRO A 16 12.26 -5.98 14.11
CA PRO A 16 13.52 -6.53 13.58
C PRO A 16 13.36 -7.84 12.77
N ASP A 17 12.25 -8.58 12.90
CA ASP A 17 12.06 -9.91 12.29
C ASP A 17 11.56 -9.84 10.83
N THR A 18 12.37 -9.23 9.96
CA THR A 18 12.12 -9.19 8.51
C THR A 18 13.01 -10.18 7.76
N TYR A 19 12.46 -10.81 6.71
CA TYR A 19 13.16 -11.88 5.97
C TYR A 19 14.46 -11.43 5.28
N ASN A 20 14.60 -10.14 5.00
CA ASN A 20 15.72 -9.54 4.27
C ASN A 20 16.53 -8.54 5.10
N LYS A 21 16.24 -8.42 6.41
CA LYS A 21 16.88 -7.44 7.30
C LYS A 21 16.73 -5.99 6.83
N GLN A 22 15.67 -5.68 6.10
CA GLN A 22 15.29 -4.32 5.71
C GLN A 22 14.06 -3.88 6.50
N PRO A 23 13.83 -2.57 6.69
CA PRO A 23 12.60 -2.04 7.26
C PRO A 23 11.35 -2.62 6.57
N LEU A 24 10.27 -2.79 7.35
CA LEU A 24 9.03 -3.37 6.83
C LEU A 24 8.23 -2.29 6.09
N GLY A 25 8.14 -2.40 4.77
CA GLY A 25 7.47 -1.40 3.94
C GLY A 25 5.96 -1.36 4.14
N ILE A 26 5.42 -0.16 4.33
CA ILE A 26 3.97 0.13 4.45
C ILE A 26 3.43 0.62 3.10
N ALA A 27 4.06 1.67 2.57
CA ALA A 27 3.65 2.31 1.34
C ALA A 27 4.83 2.90 0.58
N ALA A 28 4.69 3.11 -0.72
CA ALA A 28 5.68 3.84 -1.51
C ALA A 28 5.03 4.64 -2.64
N LEU A 29 5.62 5.80 -2.95
CA LEU A 29 5.27 6.63 -4.10
C LEU A 29 6.36 6.55 -5.16
N ALA A 30 5.95 6.21 -6.38
CA ALA A 30 6.84 6.08 -7.52
C ALA A 30 6.43 7.02 -8.66
N SER A 31 7.42 7.66 -9.27
CA SER A 31 7.26 8.40 -10.53
C SER A 31 7.93 7.61 -11.65
N GLN A 32 7.12 6.96 -12.48
CA GLN A 32 7.57 6.18 -13.64
C GLN A 32 7.40 7.01 -14.91
N LYS A 33 8.11 6.66 -15.98
CA LYS A 33 8.13 7.41 -17.26
C LYS A 33 6.73 7.80 -17.79
N ASN A 34 5.74 6.92 -17.62
CA ASN A 34 4.40 7.09 -18.20
C ASN A 34 3.27 7.21 -17.16
N HIS A 35 3.56 7.03 -15.86
CA HIS A 35 2.55 7.04 -14.80
C HIS A 35 3.18 7.23 -13.43
N MET A 36 2.38 7.66 -12.47
CA MET A 36 2.69 7.57 -11.05
C MET A 36 2.12 6.28 -10.49
N ALA A 37 2.75 5.75 -9.45
CA ALA A 37 2.23 4.60 -8.73
C ALA A 37 2.26 4.83 -7.23
N ILE A 38 1.19 4.37 -6.56
CA ILE A 38 1.16 4.18 -5.11
C ILE A 38 1.23 2.68 -4.87
N TYR A 39 2.20 2.26 -4.07
CA TYR A 39 2.28 0.93 -3.52
C TYR A 39 1.69 0.96 -2.12
N MET A 40 0.71 0.10 -1.84
CA MET A 40 0.15 -0.10 -0.50
C MET A 40 0.20 -1.58 -0.16
N MET A 41 1.02 -1.93 0.82
CA MET A 41 1.16 -3.33 1.24
C MET A 41 -0.06 -3.80 2.05
N GLY A 42 -0.75 -2.88 2.73
CA GLY A 42 -2.03 -3.16 3.41
C GLY A 42 -3.07 -3.78 2.49
N CYS A 43 -3.31 -3.20 1.30
CA CYS A 43 -4.23 -3.77 0.30
C CYS A 43 -3.81 -5.14 -0.23
N TYR A 44 -2.55 -5.53 -0.10
CA TYR A 44 -2.09 -6.85 -0.51
C TYR A 44 -2.29 -7.90 0.58
N MET A 45 -2.10 -7.53 1.85
CA MET A 45 -2.18 -8.47 2.98
C MET A 45 -3.54 -8.51 3.67
N VAL A 46 -4.36 -7.46 3.56
CA VAL A 46 -5.69 -7.35 4.17
C VAL A 46 -6.76 -7.30 3.06
N PRO A 47 -7.48 -8.42 2.81
CA PRO A 47 -8.51 -8.49 1.78
C PRO A 47 -9.59 -7.39 1.90
N GLU A 48 -9.97 -7.04 3.14
CA GLU A 48 -10.98 -6.01 3.41
C GLU A 48 -10.56 -4.62 2.91
N GLN A 49 -9.27 -4.27 2.99
CA GLN A 49 -8.76 -3.01 2.43
C GLN A 49 -8.83 -3.03 0.90
N GLN A 50 -8.52 -4.17 0.28
CA GLN A 50 -8.64 -4.34 -1.16
C GLN A 50 -10.09 -4.19 -1.62
N GLU A 51 -11.04 -4.79 -0.91
CA GLU A 51 -12.47 -4.68 -1.20
C GLU A 51 -12.98 -3.24 -1.08
N LYS A 52 -12.60 -2.53 -0.01
CA LYS A 52 -12.92 -1.10 0.17
C LYS A 52 -12.39 -0.25 -0.98
N LEU A 53 -11.14 -0.48 -1.41
CA LEU A 53 -10.55 0.23 -2.53
C LEU A 53 -11.28 -0.04 -3.85
N LEU A 54 -11.59 -1.32 -4.15
CA LEU A 54 -12.31 -1.69 -5.37
C LEU A 54 -13.74 -1.14 -5.40
N LYS A 55 -14.41 -1.09 -4.24
CA LYS A 55 -15.72 -0.45 -4.10
C LYS A 55 -15.64 1.04 -4.44
N ALA A 56 -14.65 1.76 -3.90
CA ALA A 56 -14.47 3.18 -4.20
C ALA A 56 -14.21 3.44 -5.70
N TYR A 57 -13.40 2.60 -6.36
CA TYR A 57 -13.23 2.66 -7.82
C TYR A 57 -14.54 2.46 -8.59
N LYS A 58 -15.37 1.51 -8.14
CA LYS A 58 -16.69 1.26 -8.74
C LYS A 58 -17.62 2.46 -8.59
N GLU A 59 -17.62 3.10 -7.42
CA GLU A 59 -18.42 4.30 -7.15
C GLU A 59 -17.97 5.51 -7.99
N MET A 60 -16.67 5.65 -8.23
CA MET A 60 -16.14 6.65 -9.16
C MET A 60 -16.45 6.36 -10.65
N GLY A 61 -16.91 5.15 -10.98
CA GLY A 61 -17.07 4.72 -12.37
C GLY A 61 -15.74 4.57 -13.14
N VAL A 62 -14.62 4.50 -12.43
CA VAL A 62 -13.27 4.41 -13.02
C VAL A 62 -12.77 2.97 -12.93
N LYS A 63 -12.34 2.39 -14.06
CA LYS A 63 -11.70 1.08 -14.06
C LYS A 63 -10.32 1.18 -13.37
N PRO A 64 -10.06 0.41 -12.30
CA PRO A 64 -8.78 0.44 -11.63
C PRO A 64 -7.66 -0.09 -12.53
N ASN A 65 -6.55 0.64 -12.60
CA ASN A 65 -5.30 0.16 -13.18
C ASN A 65 -4.34 -0.20 -12.05
N MET A 66 -4.41 -1.44 -11.57
CA MET A 66 -3.61 -1.87 -10.44
C MET A 66 -3.12 -3.32 -10.56
N GLY A 67 -2.02 -3.62 -9.88
CA GLY A 67 -1.63 -4.98 -9.50
C GLY A 67 -2.16 -5.31 -8.10
N LYS A 68 -1.50 -6.24 -7.40
CA LYS A 68 -1.92 -6.64 -6.05
C LYS A 68 -1.77 -5.53 -4.99
N SER A 69 -0.65 -4.80 -5.02
CA SER A 69 -0.36 -3.68 -4.11
C SER A 69 -0.15 -2.35 -4.84
N CYS A 70 0.00 -2.37 -6.17
CA CYS A 70 0.45 -1.23 -6.97
C CYS A 70 -0.73 -0.61 -7.71
N ILE A 71 -1.09 0.61 -7.37
CA ILE A 71 -2.11 1.42 -8.05
C ILE A 71 -1.40 2.39 -8.99
N ARG A 72 -1.72 2.34 -10.29
CA ARG A 72 -1.11 3.19 -11.32
C ARG A 72 -2.09 4.24 -11.82
N PHE A 73 -1.62 5.48 -11.92
CA PHE A 73 -2.45 6.61 -12.36
C PHE A 73 -1.61 7.68 -13.05
N THR A 74 -2.24 8.45 -13.92
CA THR A 74 -1.61 9.61 -14.59
C THR A 74 -2.11 10.93 -14.06
N LYS A 75 -3.28 10.94 -13.40
CA LYS A 75 -3.88 12.10 -12.75
C LYS A 75 -4.63 11.66 -11.50
N LEU A 76 -4.78 12.57 -10.53
CA LEU A 76 -5.40 12.27 -9.24
C LEU A 76 -6.91 11.99 -9.35
N GLU A 77 -7.59 12.52 -10.35
CA GLU A 77 -9.04 12.28 -10.56
C GLU A 77 -9.32 10.84 -11.02
N LYS A 78 -8.28 10.07 -11.34
CA LYS A 78 -8.40 8.66 -11.72
C LYS A 78 -8.18 7.69 -10.56
N ILE A 79 -8.07 8.18 -9.33
CA ILE A 79 -7.93 7.35 -8.13
C ILE A 79 -8.85 7.83 -7.02
N PRO A 80 -9.38 6.94 -6.16
CA PRO A 80 -10.14 7.32 -4.98
C PRO A 80 -9.17 7.79 -3.89
N LEU A 81 -8.65 9.01 -4.05
CA LEU A 81 -7.58 9.54 -3.19
C LEU A 81 -7.98 9.56 -1.72
N ASP A 82 -9.20 10.02 -1.40
CA ASP A 82 -9.69 10.08 -0.03
C ASP A 82 -9.77 8.70 0.62
N THR A 83 -10.23 7.69 -0.15
CA THR A 83 -10.23 6.29 0.32
C THR A 83 -8.82 5.78 0.55
N ILE A 84 -7.87 6.08 -0.34
CA ILE A 84 -6.47 5.68 -0.18
C ILE A 84 -5.86 6.29 1.09
N VAL A 85 -6.11 7.57 1.34
CA VAL A 85 -5.63 8.25 2.57
C VAL A 85 -6.26 7.61 3.80
N GLY A 86 -7.57 7.36 3.80
CA GLY A 86 -8.25 6.68 4.90
C GLY A 86 -7.69 5.28 5.17
N LEU A 87 -7.43 4.49 4.13
CA LEU A 87 -6.86 3.15 4.27
C LEU A 87 -5.45 3.14 4.88
N ILE A 88 -4.63 4.16 4.59
CA ILE A 88 -3.30 4.31 5.20
C ILE A 88 -3.42 4.81 6.65
N HIS A 89 -4.32 5.77 6.89
CA HIS A 89 -4.52 6.37 8.21
C HIS A 89 -5.10 5.37 9.22
N ASP A 90 -6.07 4.57 8.80
CA ASP A 90 -6.78 3.61 9.65
C ASP A 90 -5.98 2.35 9.93
N PHE A 91 -4.67 2.38 9.68
CA PHE A 91 -3.81 1.22 9.85
C PHE A 91 -2.63 1.47 10.78
N PRO A 92 -2.84 1.34 12.11
CA PRO A 92 -1.78 1.48 13.11
C PRO A 92 -0.64 0.50 12.88
N VAL A 93 0.58 0.92 13.25
CA VAL A 93 1.81 0.11 13.11
C VAL A 93 1.67 -1.26 13.77
N ASP A 94 1.10 -1.35 14.97
CA ASP A 94 0.94 -2.61 15.70
C ASP A 94 -0.02 -3.58 15.00
N GLU A 95 -1.13 -3.07 14.44
CA GLU A 95 -2.06 -3.89 13.68
C GLU A 95 -1.46 -4.33 12.35
N TYR A 96 -0.72 -3.44 11.70
CA TYR A 96 0.03 -3.74 10.48
C TYR A 96 0.99 -4.92 10.70
N ILE A 97 1.78 -4.90 11.79
CA ILE A 97 2.70 -5.98 12.13
C ILE A 97 1.95 -7.29 12.39
N LYS A 98 0.85 -7.26 13.16
CA LYS A 98 0.02 -8.46 13.41
C LYS A 98 -0.49 -9.08 12.11
N HIS A 99 -1.00 -8.25 11.19
CA HIS A 99 -1.45 -8.73 9.88
C HIS A 99 -0.29 -9.30 9.07
N TYR A 100 0.86 -8.63 9.05
CA TYR A 100 2.07 -9.11 8.37
C TYR A 100 2.49 -10.50 8.88
N GLU A 101 2.55 -10.69 10.19
CA GLU A 101 2.90 -11.98 10.80
C GLU A 101 1.88 -13.07 10.49
N SER A 102 0.58 -12.74 10.42
CA SER A 102 -0.48 -13.70 10.10
C SER A 102 -0.38 -14.27 8.68
N VAL A 103 0.17 -13.50 7.74
CA VAL A 103 0.34 -13.92 6.33
C VAL A 103 1.74 -14.43 6.02
N LYS A 104 2.73 -14.12 6.88
CA LYS A 104 4.10 -14.64 6.78
C LYS A 104 4.05 -16.16 7.01
N LYS A 105 4.24 -16.93 5.93
CA LYS A 105 4.46 -18.38 6.07
C LYS A 105 5.73 -18.59 6.88
N LYS A 106 5.64 -19.42 7.92
CA LYS A 106 6.81 -19.92 8.66
C LYS A 106 7.74 -20.70 7.73
#